data_AF-A0A923S2F9-F1
#
_entry.id   AF-A0A923S2F9-F1
#
_cell.length_a   1.000
_cell.length_b   1.000
_cell.length_c   1.000
_cell.angle_alpha   90.00
_cell.angle_beta   90.00
_cell.angle_gamma   90.00
#
_symmetry.space_group_name_H-M   'P 1'
#
loop_
_entity.id
_entity.type
_entity.pdbx_description
1 polymer ?
#
loop_
_entity_poly.entity_id
_entity_poly.type
_entity_poly.pdbx_seq_one_letter_code
_entity_poly.pdbx_strand_id
1 'polypeptide(L)' 'MNKPHRIVIILACMGGLAACGDTPQTASGIKSDSQHFTGTGKPYQAAGWKQGDRNSWEQQLKVRAQQGQNDYVKVN' A
#
# COMPACT_ATOMS: atom_id res chain seq x y z
N MET A 1 7.36 54.42 11.40
CA MET A 1 8.52 53.52 11.55
C MET A 1 8.05 52.07 11.42
N ASN A 2 8.14 51.51 10.22
CA ASN A 2 7.73 50.14 9.95
C ASN A 2 8.87 49.23 10.37
N LYS A 3 8.65 48.47 11.43
CA LYS A 3 9.69 47.69 12.09
C LYS A 3 9.90 46.38 11.30
N PRO A 4 11.09 46.16 10.70
CA PRO A 4 11.31 45.10 9.71
C PRO A 4 11.12 43.69 10.27
N HIS A 5 11.33 43.51 11.58
CA HIS A 5 11.07 42.24 12.28
C HIS A 5 9.60 41.80 12.21
N ARG A 6 8.64 42.74 12.14
CA ARG A 6 7.22 42.39 12.02
C ARG A 6 6.92 41.74 10.67
N ILE A 7 7.58 42.20 9.61
CA ILE A 7 7.43 41.64 8.26
C ILE A 7 8.04 40.23 8.21
N VAL A 8 9.21 40.05 8.82
CA VAL A 8 9.88 38.73 8.90
C VAL A 8 9.02 37.71 9.65
N ILE A 9 8.41 38.09 10.78
CA ILE A 9 7.55 37.21 11.56
C ILE A 9 6.30 36.80 10.77
N ILE A 10 5.65 37.75 10.08
CA ILE A 10 4.47 37.47 9.27
C ILE A 10 4.79 36.49 8.14
N LEU A 11 5.91 36.68 7.44
CA LEU A 11 6.34 35.78 6.38
C LEU A 11 6.65 34.36 6.89
N ALA A 12 7.29 34.25 8.06
CA ALA A 12 7.55 32.95 8.69
C ALA A 12 6.27 32.20 9.07
N CYS A 13 5.28 32.90 9.63
CA CYS A 13 3.97 32.32 9.95
C CYS A 13 3.25 31.79 8.70
N MET A 14 3.25 32.54 7.60
CA MET A 14 2.61 32.11 6.35
C MET A 14 3.28 30.88 5.74
N GLY A 15 4.62 30.79 5.80
CA GLY A 15 5.36 29.61 5.34
C GLY A 15 5.07 28.35 6.15
N GLY A 16 4.90 28.47 7.47
CA GLY A 16 4.53 27.36 8.35
C GLY A 16 3.14 26.80 8.08
N LEU A 17 2.17 27.65 7.72
CA LEU A 17 0.82 27.19 7.35
C LEU A 17 0.82 26.43 6.01
N ALA A 18 1.63 26.86 5.04
CA ALA A 18 1.74 26.20 3.75
C ALA A 18 2.42 24.81 3.85
N ALA A 19 3.32 24.62 4.82
CA ALA A 19 3.98 23.33 5.05
C ALA A 19 3.04 22.24 5.63
N CYS A 20 1.88 22.62 6.17
CA CYS A 20 0.87 21.69 6.68
C CYS A 20 -0.24 21.41 5.66
N GLY A 21 -0.19 22.02 4.47
CA GLY A 21 -1.10 21.75 3.38
C GLY A 21 -0.64 20.51 2.61
N ASP A 22 -1.22 19.35 2.92
CA ASP A 22 -1.05 18.17 2.08
C ASP A 22 -1.53 18.45 0.65
N THR A 23 -0.81 17.93 -0.35
CA THR A 23 -1.33 17.92 -1.72
C THR A 23 -2.68 17.19 -1.73
N PRO A 24 -3.70 17.68 -2.46
CA PRO A 24 -4.97 17.00 -2.54
C PRO A 24 -4.72 15.56 -2.99
N GLN A 25 -5.13 14.58 -2.17
CA GLN A 25 -5.17 13.17 -2.55
C GLN A 25 -6.32 12.95 -3.54
N THR A 26 -6.34 13.69 -4.64
CA THR A 26 -7.17 13.35 -5.78
C THR A 26 -6.53 12.10 -6.38
N ALA A 27 -7.14 10.95 -6.12
CA ALA A 27 -6.83 9.72 -6.81
C ALA A 27 -7.06 9.95 -8.31
N SER A 28 -6.04 10.41 -9.01
CA SER A 28 -6.04 10.64 -10.44
C SER A 28 -5.74 9.31 -11.11
N GLY A 29 -6.81 8.61 -11.49
CA GLY A 29 -6.77 7.31 -12.14
C GLY A 29 -6.84 6.14 -11.16
N ILE A 30 -7.78 5.22 -11.42
CA ILE A 30 -7.73 3.90 -10.79
C ILE A 30 -6.56 3.16 -11.44
N LYS A 31 -5.47 2.97 -10.69
CA LYS A 31 -4.46 1.98 -11.06
C LYS A 31 -5.10 0.61 -10.88
N SER A 32 -5.40 -0.08 -11.98
CA SER A 32 -5.74 -1.49 -11.89
C SER A 32 -4.51 -2.28 -11.47
N ASP A 33 -4.67 -3.11 -10.45
CA ASP A 33 -3.62 -4.03 -10.03
C ASP A 33 -3.38 -5.10 -11.09
N SER A 34 -2.14 -5.59 -11.13
CA SER A 34 -1.81 -6.77 -11.94
C SER A 34 -2.47 -8.01 -11.35
N GLN A 35 -2.78 -8.99 -12.22
CA GLN A 35 -3.28 -10.29 -11.77
C GLN A 35 -2.31 -10.93 -10.77
N HIS A 36 -2.84 -11.42 -9.64
CA HIS A 36 -2.02 -11.87 -8.52
C HIS A 36 -1.13 -13.08 -8.86
N PHE A 37 -1.57 -13.94 -9.79
CA PHE A 37 -0.80 -15.10 -10.25
C PHE A 37 0.34 -14.73 -11.20
N THR A 38 0.37 -13.51 -11.74
CA THR A 38 1.48 -13.03 -12.59
C THR A 38 2.78 -12.90 -11.80
N GLY A 39 2.75 -12.92 -10.47
CA GLY A 39 3.92 -12.91 -9.58
C GLY A 39 4.76 -11.64 -9.65
N THR A 40 5.86 -11.63 -8.89
CA THR A 40 6.66 -10.41 -8.62
C THR A 40 7.89 -10.27 -9.52
N GLY A 41 8.21 -11.28 -10.35
CA GLY A 41 9.46 -11.33 -11.11
C GLY A 41 10.71 -11.46 -10.23
N LYS A 42 10.54 -11.83 -8.95
CA LYS A 42 11.62 -12.00 -7.97
C LYS A 42 11.74 -13.48 -7.58
N PRO A 43 12.94 -13.95 -7.17
CA PRO A 43 13.13 -15.34 -6.77
C PRO A 43 12.44 -15.71 -5.44
N TYR A 44 11.97 -14.72 -4.69
CA TYR A 44 11.32 -14.92 -3.38
C TYR A 44 9.84 -15.25 -3.57
N GLN A 45 9.57 -16.52 -3.87
CA GLN A 45 8.22 -17.04 -4.04
C GLN A 45 8.05 -18.35 -3.28
N ALA A 46 6.80 -18.68 -2.93
CA ALA A 46 6.49 -19.91 -2.21
C ALA A 46 6.99 -21.13 -2.98
N ALA A 47 7.65 -22.05 -2.27
CA ALA A 47 8.19 -23.27 -2.87
C ALA A 47 7.08 -24.06 -3.60
N GLY A 48 7.41 -24.58 -4.78
CA GLY A 48 6.49 -25.37 -5.62
C GLY A 48 5.51 -24.55 -6.47
N TRP A 49 5.44 -23.23 -6.30
CA TRP A 49 4.66 -22.35 -7.18
C TRP A 49 5.54 -21.65 -8.23
N LYS A 50 5.00 -21.48 -9.44
CA LYS A 50 5.66 -20.82 -10.59
C LYS A 50 4.88 -19.58 -11.01
N GLN A 51 5.62 -18.55 -11.40
CA GLN A 51 5.05 -17.31 -11.91
C GLN A 51 4.17 -17.56 -13.14
N GLY A 52 2.98 -16.97 -13.17
CA GLY A 52 2.00 -17.14 -14.25
C GLY A 52 1.10 -18.38 -14.12
N ASP A 53 1.40 -19.31 -13.20
CA ASP A 53 0.56 -20.48 -12.96
C ASP A 53 -0.61 -20.13 -12.04
N ARG A 54 -1.76 -19.83 -12.66
CA ARG A 54 -3.01 -19.50 -11.96
C ARG A 54 -3.56 -20.65 -11.14
N ASN A 55 -3.57 -21.87 -11.69
CA ASN A 55 -4.20 -23.01 -11.02
C ASN A 55 -3.43 -23.40 -9.76
N SER A 56 -2.10 -23.44 -9.86
CA SER A 56 -1.23 -23.69 -8.70
C SER A 56 -1.37 -22.59 -7.65
N TRP A 57 -1.46 -21.32 -8.07
CA TRP A 57 -1.70 -20.19 -7.16
C TRP A 57 -3.02 -20.30 -6.40
N GLU A 58 -4.12 -20.56 -7.09
CA GLU A 58 -5.45 -20.72 -6.48
C GLU A 58 -5.49 -21.92 -5.52
N GLN A 59 -4.83 -23.03 -5.88
CA GLN A 59 -4.75 -24.20 -5.03
C GLN A 59 -3.95 -23.94 -3.75
N GLN A 60 -2.83 -23.21 -3.83
CA GLN A 60 -2.07 -22.82 -2.63
C GLN A 60 -2.90 -21.95 -1.68
N LEU A 61 -3.69 -21.01 -2.22
CA LEU A 61 -4.58 -20.19 -1.41
C LEU A 61 -5.68 -21.01 -0.74
N LYS A 62 -6.29 -21.95 -1.47
CA LYS A 62 -7.31 -22.85 -0.92
C LYS A 62 -6.77 -23.66 0.25
N VAL A 63 -5.59 -24.25 0.10
CA VAL A 63 -4.92 -25.01 1.17
C VAL A 63 -4.65 -24.11 2.38
N ARG A 64 -4.08 -22.92 2.17
CA ARG A 64 -3.82 -21.95 3.26
C ARG A 64 -5.09 -21.57 4.01
N ALA A 65 -6.14 -21.22 3.29
CA ALA A 65 -7.41 -20.82 3.88
C ALA A 65 -8.01 -21.94 4.74
N GLN A 66 -7.95 -23.18 4.27
CA GLN A 66 -8.54 -24.33 4.96
C GLN A 66 -7.70 -24.85 6.13
N GLN A 67 -6.37 -24.85 6.02
CA GLN A 67 -5.49 -25.52 6.98
C GLN A 67 -4.76 -24.57 7.92
N GLY A 68 -4.63 -23.29 7.56
CA GLY A 68 -3.84 -22.33 8.33
C GLY A 68 -4.63 -21.20 8.96
N GLN A 69 -5.79 -20.85 8.40
CA GLN A 69 -6.58 -19.67 8.82
C GLN A 69 -8.03 -20.00 9.17
N ASN A 70 -8.41 -21.28 9.19
CA ASN A 70 -9.76 -21.68 9.55
C ASN A 70 -9.82 -22.11 11.02
N ASP A 71 -10.30 -21.21 11.87
CA ASP A 71 -10.46 -21.43 13.30
C ASP A 71 -11.53 -22.49 13.64
N TYR A 72 -12.45 -22.78 12.71
CA TYR A 72 -13.49 -23.79 12.90
C TYR A 72 -12.98 -25.24 12.83
N VAL A 73 -11.74 -25.46 12.37
CA VAL A 73 -11.19 -26.82 12.17
C VAL A 73 -10.73 -27.45 13.49
N LYS A 74 -10.64 -26.68 14.59
CA LYS A 74 -10.12 -27.15 15.90
C LYS A 74 -11.17 -27.39 16.98
N VAL A 75 -12.47 -27.34 16.68
CA VAL A 75 -13.57 -27.44 17.66
C VAL A 75 -14.31 -28.80 17.68
N ASN A 76 -13.65 -29.88 17.25
CA ASN A 76 -14.17 -31.25 17.40
C ASN A 76 -13.09 -32.17 17.99
#